data_AF-A0A662VBS3-F1
#
_entry.id   AF-A0A662VBS3-F1
#
_cell.length_a   1.000
_cell.length_b   1.000
_cell.length_c   1.000
_cell.angle_alpha   90.00
_cell.angle_beta   90.00
_cell.angle_gamma   90.00
#
_symmetry.space_group_name_H-M   'P 1'
#
loop_
_entity.id
_entity.type
_entity.pdbx_description
1 polymer ?
#
loop_
_entity_poly.entity_id
_entity_poly.type
_entity_poly.pdbx_seq_one_letter_code
_entity_poly.pdbx_strand_id
1 'polypeptide(L)'
;MSHPFFANLEEWVKMQKRMLEMFRKVFENCKEADRLELILATRAAFQHMIKTLKAFDDWLQDPMILSHMPREFLDEVWKTAFNLLINLIKLDIRHTSAMKEHIEKLYKEGKLSPLVWQRGREPRRRTMPSTT
;
A
#
# COMPACT_ATOMS: atom_id res chain seq x y z
N MET A 1 31.09 -14.21 -17.57
CA MET A 1 29.63 -14.34 -17.72
C MET A 1 29.02 -14.37 -16.33
N SER A 2 28.14 -13.43 -15.99
CA SER A 2 27.40 -13.47 -14.72
C SER A 2 26.39 -14.62 -14.78
N HIS A 3 26.23 -15.36 -13.69
CA HIS A 3 25.21 -16.40 -13.59
C HIS A 3 23.83 -15.76 -13.85
N PRO A 4 22.91 -16.37 -14.62
CA PRO A 4 21.61 -15.77 -14.98
C PRO A 4 20.80 -15.26 -13.78
N PHE A 5 20.97 -15.91 -12.62
CA PHE A 5 20.42 -15.49 -11.34
C PHE A 5 20.87 -14.06 -10.92
N PHE A 6 22.17 -13.75 -11.02
CA PHE A 6 22.70 -12.45 -10.62
C PHE A 6 22.28 -11.34 -11.59
N ALA A 7 22.20 -11.63 -12.89
CA ALA A 7 21.71 -10.66 -13.88
C ALA A 7 20.25 -10.27 -13.61
N ASN A 8 19.42 -11.23 -13.19
CA ASN A 8 18.02 -10.97 -12.81
C ASN A 8 17.90 -10.09 -11.56
N LEU A 9 18.77 -10.30 -10.57
CA LEU A 9 18.82 -9.45 -9.37
C LEU A 9 19.23 -8.00 -9.70
N GLU A 10 20.21 -7.79 -10.57
CA GLU A 10 20.64 -6.45 -11.00
C GLU A 10 19.52 -5.70 -11.75
N GLU A 11 18.80 -6.40 -12.63
CA GLU A 11 17.67 -5.82 -13.35
C GLU A 11 16.54 -5.43 -12.39
N TRP A 12 16.25 -6.28 -11.40
CA TRP A 12 15.28 -5.98 -10.36
C TRP A 12 15.66 -4.73 -9.56
N VAL A 13 16.92 -4.63 -9.12
CA VAL A 13 17.42 -3.44 -8.40
C VAL A 13 17.29 -2.19 -9.27
N LYS A 14 17.63 -2.27 -10.57
CA LYS A 14 17.48 -1.15 -11.51
C LYS A 14 16.03 -0.74 -11.67
N MET A 15 15.10 -1.69 -11.72
CA MET A 15 13.67 -1.41 -11.75
C MET A 15 13.21 -0.69 -10.47
N GLN A 16 13.58 -1.18 -9.29
CA GLN A 16 13.20 -0.55 -8.02
C GLN A 16 13.75 0.88 -7.88
N LYS A 17 14.99 1.14 -8.33
CA LYS A 17 15.56 2.50 -8.37
C LYS A 17 14.77 3.45 -9.29
N ARG A 18 14.32 2.97 -10.44
CA ARG A 18 13.47 3.76 -11.35
C ARG A 18 12.11 4.06 -10.73
N MET A 19 11.50 3.08 -10.07
CA MET A 19 10.21 3.26 -9.39
C MET A 19 10.31 4.25 -8.23
N LEU A 20 11.40 4.20 -7.46
CA LEU A 20 11.67 5.16 -6.39
C LEU A 20 11.70 6.59 -6.92
N GLU A 21 12.44 6.84 -7.99
CA GLU A 21 12.54 8.17 -8.59
C GLU A 21 11.20 8.65 -9.17
N MET A 22 10.46 7.75 -9.80
CA MET A 22 9.12 8.06 -10.30
C MET A 22 8.18 8.48 -9.15
N PHE A 23 8.12 7.72 -8.06
CA PHE A 23 7.23 8.06 -6.94
C PHE A 23 7.65 9.31 -6.18
N ARG A 24 8.95 9.65 -6.14
CA ARG A 24 9.42 10.96 -5.65
C ARG A 24 8.84 12.11 -6.47
N LYS A 25 8.88 12.01 -7.80
CA LYS A 25 8.29 13.02 -8.69
C LYS A 25 6.77 13.10 -8.52
N VAL A 26 6.09 11.96 -8.43
CA VAL A 26 4.64 11.93 -8.16
C VAL A 26 4.32 12.64 -6.85
N PHE A 27 5.09 12.38 -5.79
CA PHE A 27 4.90 13.03 -4.49
C PHE A 27 5.05 14.55 -4.56
N GLU A 28 6.08 15.04 -5.26
CA GLU A 28 6.28 16.48 -5.47
C GLU A 28 5.15 17.11 -6.30
N ASN A 29 4.72 16.45 -7.38
CA ASN A 29 3.61 16.92 -8.21
C ASN A 29 2.27 16.95 -7.45
N CYS A 30 2.11 16.09 -6.43
CA CYS A 30 0.89 16.05 -5.63
C CYS A 30 0.71 17.25 -4.68
N LYS A 31 1.70 18.14 -4.54
CA LYS A 31 1.59 19.34 -3.70
C LYS A 31 0.53 20.32 -4.20
N GLU A 32 0.37 20.40 -5.52
CA GLU A 32 -0.59 21.29 -6.20
C GLU A 32 -1.75 20.51 -6.85
N ALA A 33 -1.87 19.22 -6.54
CA ALA A 33 -2.83 18.32 -7.19
C ALA A 33 -4.27 18.54 -6.74
N ASP A 34 -5.20 18.41 -7.68
CA ASP A 34 -6.62 18.41 -7.35
C ASP A 34 -7.06 17.12 -6.64
N ARG A 35 -8.33 17.07 -6.20
CA ARG A 35 -8.88 15.92 -5.47
C ARG A 35 -8.77 14.62 -6.28
N LEU A 36 -9.04 14.65 -7.58
CA LEU A 36 -9.00 13.46 -8.44
C LEU A 36 -7.56 12.99 -8.60
N GLU A 37 -6.63 13.90 -8.83
CA GLU A 37 -5.20 13.60 -8.96
C GLU A 37 -4.63 12.96 -7.70
N LEU A 38 -4.97 13.48 -6.52
CA LEU A 38 -4.59 12.88 -5.24
C LEU A 38 -5.12 11.45 -5.08
N ILE A 39 -6.36 11.20 -5.49
CA ILE A 39 -6.95 9.85 -5.47
C ILE A 39 -6.18 8.91 -6.41
N LEU A 40 -5.90 9.34 -7.64
CA LEU A 40 -5.20 8.52 -8.63
C LEU A 40 -3.76 8.22 -8.21
N ALA A 41 -3.03 9.22 -7.72
CA ALA A 41 -1.67 9.06 -7.21
C ALA A 41 -1.61 8.10 -6.02
N THR A 42 -2.55 8.26 -5.06
CA THR A 42 -2.65 7.36 -3.90
C THR A 42 -2.93 5.93 -4.33
N ARG A 43 -3.85 5.71 -5.29
CA ARG A 43 -4.16 4.38 -5.82
C ARG A 43 -2.95 3.75 -6.51
N ALA A 44 -2.20 4.52 -7.30
CA ALA A 44 -1.00 4.05 -7.96
C ALA A 44 0.07 3.61 -6.94
N ALA A 45 0.27 4.41 -5.88
CA ALA A 45 1.17 4.07 -4.78
C ALA A 45 0.75 2.77 -4.09
N PHE A 46 -0.53 2.62 -3.72
CA PHE A 46 -1.03 1.38 -3.10
C PHE A 46 -0.86 0.15 -4.00
N GLN A 47 -1.16 0.26 -5.30
CA GLN A 47 -0.96 -0.85 -6.22
C GLN A 47 0.51 -1.27 -6.31
N HIS A 48 1.43 -0.31 -6.28
CA HIS A 48 2.85 -0.64 -6.25
C HIS A 48 3.28 -1.26 -4.92
N MET A 49 2.82 -0.72 -3.79
CA MET A 49 3.08 -1.29 -2.47
C MET A 49 2.60 -2.74 -2.36
N ILE A 50 1.37 -3.05 -2.83
CA ILE A 50 0.83 -4.42 -2.83
C ILE A 50 1.73 -5.37 -3.63
N LYS A 51 2.17 -4.96 -4.82
CA LYS A 51 3.07 -5.78 -5.66
C LYS A 51 4.41 -6.01 -4.99
N THR A 52 5.00 -4.98 -4.38
CA THR A 52 6.29 -5.08 -3.69
C THR A 52 6.19 -5.95 -2.44
N LEU A 53 5.13 -5.79 -1.64
CA LEU A 53 4.89 -6.65 -0.47
C LEU A 53 4.70 -8.10 -0.87
N LYS A 54 3.95 -8.38 -1.94
CA LYS A 54 3.79 -9.74 -2.47
C LYS A 54 5.15 -10.34 -2.90
N ALA A 55 5.97 -9.57 -3.60
CA ALA A 55 7.29 -10.05 -4.00
C ALA A 55 8.20 -10.34 -2.81
N PHE A 56 8.11 -9.56 -1.73
CA PHE A 56 8.82 -9.84 -0.47
C PHE A 56 8.28 -11.09 0.23
N ASP A 57 6.97 -11.30 0.23
CA ASP A 57 6.34 -12.50 0.79
C ASP A 57 6.77 -13.76 0.03
N ASP A 58 6.70 -13.73 -1.31
CA ASP A 58 7.20 -14.81 -2.18
C ASP A 58 8.70 -15.07 -1.94
N TRP A 59 9.50 -14.01 -1.76
CA TRP A 59 10.94 -14.11 -1.45
C TRP A 59 11.22 -14.75 -0.09
N LEU A 60 10.40 -14.51 0.93
CA LEU A 60 10.52 -15.16 2.24
C LEU A 60 10.16 -16.66 2.19
N GLN A 61 9.49 -17.13 1.14
CA GLN A 61 9.18 -18.53 0.91
C GLN A 61 10.27 -19.26 0.09
N ASP A 62 11.25 -18.53 -0.47
CA ASP A 62 12.32 -19.12 -1.27
C ASP A 62 13.24 -20.02 -0.39
N PRO A 63 13.45 -21.30 -0.74
CA PRO A 63 14.32 -22.22 0.01
C PRO A 63 15.74 -21.70 0.25
N MET A 64 16.29 -20.91 -0.68
CA MET A 64 17.62 -20.30 -0.53
C MET A 64 17.62 -19.28 0.60
N ILE A 65 16.56 -18.47 0.71
CA ILE A 65 16.41 -17.47 1.77
C ILE A 65 16.18 -18.16 3.11
N LEU A 66 15.28 -19.13 3.16
CA LEU A 66 15.01 -19.92 4.37
C LEU A 66 16.25 -20.63 4.91
N SER A 67 17.15 -21.08 4.03
CA SER A 67 18.31 -21.88 4.42
C SER A 67 19.58 -21.07 4.67
N HIS A 68 19.75 -19.92 4.02
CA HIS A 68 21.05 -19.21 3.98
C HIS A 68 21.00 -17.74 4.35
N MET A 69 19.82 -17.12 4.50
CA MET A 69 19.76 -15.70 4.82
C MET A 69 20.18 -15.46 6.29
N PRO A 70 21.14 -14.57 6.57
CA PRO A 70 21.50 -14.24 7.94
C PRO A 70 20.34 -13.58 8.67
N ARG A 71 20.18 -13.89 9.96
CA ARG A 71 19.12 -13.36 10.82
C ARG A 71 19.06 -11.83 10.81
N GLU A 72 20.19 -11.15 10.74
CA GLU A 72 20.28 -9.69 10.75
C GLU A 72 19.55 -9.04 9.56
N PHE A 73 19.62 -9.67 8.38
CA PHE A 73 18.89 -9.21 7.20
C PHE A 73 17.37 -9.39 7.38
N LEU A 74 16.96 -10.51 7.97
CA LEU A 74 15.55 -10.77 8.28
C LEU A 74 15.00 -9.80 9.34
N ASP A 75 15.83 -9.40 10.31
CA ASP A 75 15.47 -8.44 11.34
C ASP A 75 15.21 -7.04 10.76
N GLU A 76 16.02 -6.59 9.79
CA GLU A 76 15.78 -5.34 9.07
C GLU A 76 14.45 -5.37 8.28
N VAL A 77 14.22 -6.45 7.53
CA VAL A 77 12.98 -6.66 6.76
C VAL A 77 11.77 -6.64 7.69
N TRP A 78 11.84 -7.38 8.80
CA TRP A 78 10.77 -7.44 9.80
C TRP A 78 10.46 -6.07 10.39
N LYS A 79 11.48 -5.35 10.90
CA LYS A 79 11.30 -4.02 11.52
C LYS A 79 10.66 -3.04 10.54
N THR A 80 11.10 -3.06 9.28
CA THR A 80 10.55 -2.19 8.24
C THR A 80 9.11 -2.54 7.90
N ALA A 81 8.82 -3.81 7.66
CA ALA A 81 7.46 -4.29 7.37
C ALA A 81 6.49 -3.99 8.51
N PHE A 82 6.92 -4.21 9.76
CA PHE A 82 6.12 -3.91 10.94
C PHE A 82 5.80 -2.41 11.04
N ASN A 83 6.77 -1.53 10.81
CA ASN A 83 6.53 -0.08 10.82
C ASN A 83 5.56 0.36 9.72
N LEU A 84 5.66 -0.22 8.51
CA LEU A 84 4.71 0.04 7.43
C LEU A 84 3.30 -0.41 7.81
N LEU A 85 3.14 -1.60 8.39
CA LEU A 85 1.86 -2.13 8.87
C LEU A 85 1.23 -1.21 9.91
N ILE A 86 1.99 -0.82 10.93
CA ILE A 86 1.49 0.08 11.98
C ILE A 86 1.09 1.44 11.41
N ASN A 87 1.87 2.00 10.49
CA ASN A 87 1.52 3.28 9.85
C ASN A 87 0.25 3.18 9.02
N LEU A 88 0.05 2.07 8.29
CA LEU A 88 -1.15 1.81 7.52
C LEU A 88 -2.38 1.64 8.41
N ILE A 89 -2.29 0.87 9.49
CA ILE A 89 -3.39 0.69 10.45
C ILE A 89 -3.77 2.02 11.08
N LYS A 90 -2.79 2.81 11.52
CA LYS A 90 -3.03 4.15 12.08
C LYS A 90 -3.71 5.07 11.06
N LEU A 91 -3.32 5.00 9.78
CA LEU A 91 -3.96 5.75 8.71
C LEU A 91 -5.43 5.35 8.56
N ASP A 92 -5.72 4.04 8.47
CA ASP A 92 -7.08 3.51 8.33
C ASP A 92 -7.99 3.94 9.48
N ILE A 93 -7.50 3.82 10.72
CA ILE A 93 -8.23 4.27 11.91
C ILE A 93 -8.57 5.76 11.80
N ARG A 94 -7.58 6.61 11.52
CA ARG A 94 -7.81 8.06 11.45
C ARG A 94 -8.81 8.44 10.37
N HIS A 95 -8.64 7.93 9.15
CA HIS A 95 -9.49 8.33 8.02
C HIS A 95 -10.88 7.70 8.07
N THR A 96 -11.00 6.47 8.56
CA THR A 96 -12.32 5.85 8.75
C THR A 96 -13.12 6.58 9.82
N SER A 97 -12.49 6.95 10.95
CA SER A 97 -13.13 7.76 11.99
C SER A 97 -13.51 9.15 11.47
N ALA A 98 -12.59 9.85 10.81
CA ALA A 98 -12.86 11.18 10.26
C ALA A 98 -13.98 11.15 9.21
N MET A 99 -14.03 10.11 8.36
CA MET A 99 -15.10 9.95 7.37
C MET A 99 -16.44 9.70 8.04
N LYS A 100 -16.49 8.88 9.11
CA LYS A 100 -17.70 8.67 9.91
C LYS A 100 -18.23 9.99 10.45
N GLU A 101 -17.38 10.77 11.13
CA GLU A 101 -17.74 12.07 11.70
C GLU A 101 -18.23 13.05 10.62
N HIS A 102 -17.55 13.07 9.47
CA HIS A 102 -17.94 13.92 8.35
C HIS A 102 -19.31 13.53 7.77
N ILE A 103 -19.59 12.24 7.57
CA ILE A 103 -20.88 11.75 7.09
C ILE A 103 -21.99 12.07 8.10
N GLU A 104 -21.74 11.87 9.40
CA GLU A 104 -22.72 12.20 10.45
C GLU A 104 -23.06 13.70 10.46
N LYS A 105 -22.06 14.56 10.26
CA LYS A 105 -22.27 16.01 10.12
C LYS A 105 -23.10 16.34 8.88
N LEU A 106 -22.77 15.78 7.72
CA LEU A 106 -23.54 16.00 6.48
C LEU A 106 -24.99 15.51 6.61
N TYR A 107 -25.22 14.40 7.32
CA TYR A 107 -26.55 13.90 7.61
C TYR A 107 -27.36 14.88 8.47
N LYS A 108 -26.78 15.36 9.58
CA LYS A 108 -27.42 16.34 10.47
C LYS A 108 -27.72 17.66 9.77
N GLU A 109 -26.89 18.07 8.82
CA GLU A 109 -27.06 19.29 8.02
C GLU A 109 -28.01 19.12 6.82
N GLY A 110 -28.56 17.91 6.57
CA GLY A 110 -29.42 17.64 5.42
C GLY A 110 -28.70 17.70 4.07
N LYS A 111 -27.36 17.70 4.05
CA LYS A 111 -26.52 17.81 2.84
C LYS A 111 -26.09 16.47 2.27
N LEU A 112 -26.50 15.36 2.89
CA LEU A 112 -26.17 14.03 2.41
C LEU A 112 -27.14 13.62 1.28
N SER A 113 -26.59 13.32 0.10
CA SER A 113 -27.40 12.89 -1.05
C SER A 113 -28.13 11.56 -0.75
N PRO A 114 -29.43 11.43 -1.13
CA PRO A 114 -30.21 10.20 -0.95
C PRO A 114 -29.58 8.94 -1.62
N LEU A 115 -28.82 9.12 -2.69
CA LEU A 115 -28.13 8.01 -3.38
C LEU A 115 -27.01 7.39 -2.54
N VAL A 116 -26.35 8.18 -1.70
CA VAL A 116 -25.30 7.70 -0.78
C VAL A 116 -25.93 6.87 0.35
N TRP A 117 -27.12 7.26 0.80
CA TRP A 117 -27.88 6.56 1.84
C TRP A 117 -28.36 5.17 1.40
N GLN A 118 -28.83 5.02 0.16
CA GLN A 118 -29.34 3.74 -0.34
C GLN A 118 -28.24 2.68 -0.52
N ARG A 119 -27.01 3.11 -0.84
CA ARG A 119 -25.86 2.21 -1.02
C ARG A 119 -25.27 1.66 0.29
N GLY A 120 -25.59 2.27 1.43
CA GLY A 120 -25.11 1.85 2.76
C GLY A 120 -25.90 0.68 3.38
N ARG A 121 -27.02 0.25 2.78
CA ARG A 121 -27.82 -0.88 3.28
C ARG A 121 -27.31 -2.25 2.86
N GLU A 122 -26.43 -2.33 1.87
CA GLU A 122 -25.70 -3.56 1.61
C GLU A 122 -24.44 -3.56 2.49
N PRO A 123 -24.27 -4.55 3.39
CA PRO A 123 -22.99 -4.72 4.05
C PRO A 123 -21.98 -4.91 2.94
N ARG A 124 -21.07 -3.94 2.75
CA ARG A 124 -19.86 -4.18 1.96
C ARG A 124 -19.28 -5.44 2.55
N ARG A 125 -19.31 -6.55 1.80
CA ARG A 125 -18.40 -7.66 2.04
C ARG A 125 -17.01 -7.03 1.91
N ARG A 126 -16.47 -6.52 3.01
CA ARG A 126 -15.04 -6.43 3.20
C ARG A 126 -14.62 -7.89 3.14
N THR A 127 -14.34 -8.39 1.94
CA THR A 127 -13.56 -9.60 1.79
C THR A 127 -12.25 -9.22 2.46
N MET A 128 -12.08 -9.67 3.71
CA MET A 128 -10.77 -9.74 4.31
C MET A 128 -9.88 -10.41 3.26
N PRO A 129 -8.67 -9.90 2.97
CA PRO A 129 -7.74 -10.63 2.13
C PRO A 129 -7.71 -12.06 2.67
N SER A 130 -8.03 -13.03 1.82
CA SER A 130 -8.03 -14.42 2.20
C SER A 130 -6.65 -14.74 2.75
N THR A 131 -6.59 -15.12 4.03
CA THR A 131 -5.44 -15.82 4.60
C THR A 131 -5.29 -17.11 3.82
N THR A 132 -4.37 -17.08 2.86
CA THR A 132 -3.84 -18.23 2.14
C THR A 132 -2.34 -18.05 2.19
#